data_AF-A0A922YAA3-F1
#
_entry.id   AF-A0A922YAA3-F1
#
_cell.length_a   1.000
_cell.length_b   1.000
_cell.length_c   1.000
_cell.angle_alpha   90.00
_cell.angle_beta   90.00
_cell.angle_gamma   90.00
#
_symmetry.space_group_name_H-M   'P 1'
#
loop_
_entity.id
_entity.type
_entity.pdbx_description
1 polymer ?
#
loop_
_entity_poly.entity_id
_entity_poly.type
_entity_poly.pdbx_seq_one_letter_code
_entity_poly.pdbx_strand_id
1 'polypeptide(L)'
;MPAPDRTSSSPAATTSATSDRDDAVILDLSDQARAALAQGSAAAQTPEAGAGDPVEPSWVEKRVKLMTEYTALQQELVWLSDRTMAQALDEMFQGSAAPQDGSSVADKQEQFDRDMQRREELMPRYAELIRLLAASPGEKSADEPG
;
A
#
# COMPACT_ATOMS: atom_id res chain seq x y z
N MET A 1 47.26 -15.62 -51.67
CA MET A 1 46.42 -15.31 -52.86
C MET A 1 45.94 -16.63 -53.44
N PRO A 2 44.64 -16.87 -53.72
CA PRO A 2 43.47 -15.99 -53.56
C PRO A 2 42.28 -16.64 -52.81
N ALA A 3 41.30 -15.82 -52.42
CA ALA A 3 39.92 -16.25 -52.18
C ALA A 3 39.18 -16.34 -53.54
N PRO A 4 38.01 -16.97 -53.58
CA PRO A 4 36.94 -16.28 -54.30
C PRO A 4 35.60 -16.28 -53.55
N ASP A 5 34.99 -15.11 -53.68
CA ASP A 5 33.62 -14.75 -53.34
C ASP A 5 32.56 -15.74 -53.79
N ARG A 6 31.53 -15.89 -52.95
CA ARG A 6 30.15 -15.97 -53.43
C ARG A 6 29.31 -14.90 -52.74
N THR A 7 29.18 -13.82 -53.49
CA THR A 7 28.03 -12.91 -53.60
C THR A 7 26.74 -13.37 -52.92
N SER A 8 26.23 -12.53 -52.01
CA SER A 8 24.79 -12.33 -51.89
C SER A 8 24.53 -10.82 -51.70
N SER A 9 23.92 -10.21 -52.71
CA SER A 9 23.45 -8.83 -52.68
C SER A 9 22.15 -8.74 -51.89
N SER A 10 22.07 -7.83 -50.93
CA SER A 10 20.94 -6.91 -50.86
C SER A 10 21.22 -5.70 -49.96
N PRO A 11 20.77 -4.51 -50.36
CA PRO A 11 21.05 -3.26 -49.69
C PRO A 11 20.04 -3.04 -48.56
N ALA A 12 20.50 -2.72 -47.37
CA ALA A 12 19.66 -2.11 -46.34
C ALA A 12 20.25 -0.74 -46.03
N ALA A 13 19.46 0.27 -46.41
CA ALA A 13 19.75 1.68 -46.32
C ALA A 13 20.31 2.07 -44.93
N THR A 14 21.38 2.85 -44.95
CA THR A 14 21.68 3.79 -43.88
C THR A 14 20.56 4.82 -43.84
N THR A 15 19.47 4.51 -43.13
CA THR A 15 18.56 5.54 -42.68
C THR A 15 19.21 6.22 -41.49
N SER A 16 19.73 7.42 -41.73
CA SER A 16 19.97 8.42 -40.71
C SER A 16 18.77 8.40 -39.77
N ALA A 17 18.98 7.96 -38.52
CA ALA A 17 18.04 8.24 -37.46
C ALA A 17 18.11 9.75 -37.24
N THR A 18 17.22 10.47 -37.91
CA THR A 18 16.78 11.77 -37.49
C THR A 18 16.50 11.66 -35.99
N SER A 19 17.26 12.37 -35.16
CA SER A 19 16.82 12.69 -33.81
C SER A 19 15.58 13.56 -33.97
N ASP A 20 14.45 12.92 -34.21
CA ASP A 20 13.16 13.51 -33.99
C ASP A 20 13.04 13.62 -32.48
N ARG A 21 13.05 14.86 -32.06
CA ARG A 21 13.00 15.30 -30.69
C ARG A 21 11.59 15.00 -30.21
N ASP A 22 11.37 13.77 -29.76
CA ASP A 22 10.30 13.48 -28.82
C ASP A 22 10.61 14.29 -27.56
N ASP A 23 10.10 15.53 -27.52
CA ASP A 23 9.87 16.28 -26.29
C ASP A 23 8.80 15.50 -25.50
N ALA A 24 9.21 14.35 -24.97
CA ALA A 24 8.50 13.68 -23.91
C ALA A 24 8.62 14.60 -22.70
N VAL A 25 7.63 15.49 -22.57
CA VAL A 25 7.36 16.24 -21.36
C VAL A 25 7.10 15.20 -20.29
N ILE A 26 8.15 14.77 -19.61
CA ILE A 26 8.05 14.08 -18.33
C ILE A 26 7.51 15.16 -17.40
N LEU A 27 6.18 15.25 -17.32
CA LEU A 27 5.48 16.03 -16.32
C LEU A 27 5.93 15.43 -14.98
N ASP A 28 6.86 16.13 -14.34
CA ASP A 28 7.30 15.79 -12.99
C ASP A 28 6.13 16.07 -12.04
N LEU A 29 5.25 15.07 -11.92
CA LEU A 29 4.07 15.08 -11.06
C LEU A 29 4.43 15.19 -9.58
N SER A 30 5.71 15.06 -9.23
CA SER A 30 6.23 15.13 -7.86
C SER A 30 6.01 16.50 -7.24
N ASP A 31 6.28 17.58 -7.99
CA ASP A 31 6.14 18.94 -7.49
C ASP A 31 4.67 19.39 -7.46
N GLN A 32 3.85 18.93 -8.42
CA GLN A 32 2.42 19.22 -8.41
C GLN A 32 1.68 18.47 -7.28
N ALA A 33 2.08 17.23 -6.96
CA ALA A 33 1.57 16.50 -5.80
C ALA A 33 2.00 17.15 -4.48
N ARG A 34 3.24 17.64 -4.38
CA ARG A 34 3.71 18.41 -3.21
C ARG A 34 2.98 19.74 -3.07
N ALA A 35 2.70 20.44 -4.17
CA ALA A 35 1.93 21.68 -4.16
C ALA A 35 0.47 21.45 -3.74
N ALA A 36 -0.16 20.35 -4.20
CA ALA A 36 -1.51 19.98 -3.78
C ALA A 36 -1.60 19.66 -2.27
N LEU A 37 -0.58 18.99 -1.72
CA LEU A 37 -0.48 18.73 -0.27
C LEU A 37 -0.25 20.03 0.54
N ALA A 38 0.51 20.98 0.01
CA ALA A 38 0.71 22.29 0.65
C ALA A 38 -0.56 23.16 0.64
N GLN A 39 -1.35 23.10 -0.44
CA GLN A 39 -2.63 23.80 -0.54
C GLN A 39 -3.71 23.21 0.37
N GLY A 40 -3.67 21.89 0.63
CA GLY A 40 -4.54 21.26 1.64
C GLY A 40 -4.22 21.71 3.08
N SER A 41 -2.99 22.14 3.35
CA SER A 41 -2.56 22.59 4.68
C SER A 41 -2.93 24.06 4.97
N ALA A 42 -2.99 24.91 3.93
CA ALA A 42 -3.35 26.34 4.09
C ALA A 42 -4.87 26.60 4.20
N ALA A 43 -5.71 25.67 3.78
CA ALA A 43 -7.16 25.81 3.87
C ALA A 43 -7.74 25.62 5.29
N ALA A 44 -6.91 25.25 6.27
CA ALA A 44 -7.35 24.96 7.64
C ALA A 44 -7.40 26.19 8.57
N GLN A 45 -7.07 27.40 8.10
CA GLN A 45 -7.09 28.60 8.95
C GLN A 45 -7.77 29.78 8.26
N THR A 46 -9.09 29.79 8.29
CA THR A 46 -9.87 31.04 8.20
C THR A 46 -10.79 31.09 9.42
N PRO A 47 -10.63 32.08 10.32
CA PRO A 47 -11.47 32.20 11.50
C PRO A 47 -12.63 33.15 11.19
N GLU A 48 -13.81 32.63 10.81
CA GLU A 48 -15.06 33.31 11.16
C GLU A 48 -16.33 32.46 10.92
N ALA A 49 -17.20 32.52 11.92
CA ALA A 49 -18.65 32.53 11.84
C ALA A 49 -19.36 31.34 11.17
N GLY A 50 -19.67 30.35 12.00
CA GLY A 50 -20.78 29.45 11.77
C GLY A 50 -20.56 28.18 12.57
N ALA A 51 -21.43 27.91 13.55
CA ALA A 51 -21.66 26.55 14.00
C ALA A 51 -22.23 25.78 12.80
N GLY A 52 -21.34 25.39 11.89
CA GLY A 52 -21.65 24.58 10.74
C GLY A 52 -21.94 23.19 11.27
N ASP A 53 -23.20 22.79 11.14
CA ASP A 53 -23.67 21.43 11.22
C ASP A 53 -22.60 20.48 10.64
N PRO A 54 -22.16 19.40 11.33
CA PRO A 54 -21.21 18.49 10.74
C PRO A 54 -21.82 17.96 9.44
N VAL A 55 -21.30 18.44 8.30
CA VAL A 55 -21.68 17.93 6.99
C VAL A 55 -21.37 16.45 7.01
N GLU A 56 -22.41 15.63 7.10
CA GLU A 56 -22.29 14.18 7.10
C GLU A 56 -21.56 13.77 5.81
N PRO A 57 -20.44 13.03 5.92
CA PRO A 57 -19.66 12.68 4.75
C PRO A 57 -20.51 11.89 3.76
N SER A 58 -20.26 12.13 2.47
CA SER A 58 -21.00 11.43 1.42
C SER A 58 -20.80 9.91 1.55
N TRP A 59 -21.75 9.12 1.05
CA TRP A 59 -21.61 7.65 1.09
C TRP A 59 -20.30 7.18 0.43
N VAL A 60 -19.89 7.84 -0.66
CA VAL A 60 -18.63 7.56 -1.35
C VAL A 60 -17.43 7.87 -0.44
N GLU A 61 -17.43 9.00 0.26
CA GLU A 61 -16.37 9.34 1.23
C GLU A 61 -16.30 8.32 2.38
N LYS A 62 -17.45 7.94 2.94
CA LYS A 62 -17.53 6.88 3.96
C LYS A 62 -16.96 5.56 3.44
N ARG A 63 -17.26 5.22 2.18
CA ARG A 63 -16.74 4.02 1.53
C ARG A 63 -15.23 4.07 1.32
N VAL A 64 -14.72 5.18 0.82
CA VAL A 64 -13.27 5.38 0.61
C VAL A 64 -12.53 5.26 1.93
N LYS A 65 -13.03 5.91 2.99
CA LYS A 65 -12.44 5.81 4.33
C LYS A 65 -12.37 4.37 4.83
N LEU A 66 -13.47 3.62 4.73
CA LEU A 66 -13.50 2.21 5.11
C LEU A 66 -12.51 1.36 4.29
N MET A 67 -12.40 1.60 2.99
CA MET A 67 -11.44 0.89 2.13
C MET A 67 -9.98 1.19 2.51
N THR A 68 -9.69 2.44 2.87
CA THR A 68 -8.35 2.84 3.35
C THR A 68 -8.01 2.18 4.68
N GLU A 69 -8.94 2.20 5.65
CA GLU A 69 -8.76 1.53 6.94
C GLU A 69 -8.59 0.02 6.78
N TYR A 70 -9.40 -0.61 5.91
CA TYR A 70 -9.26 -2.02 5.56
C TYR A 70 -7.89 -2.34 4.97
N THR A 71 -7.39 -1.52 4.04
CA THR A 71 -6.09 -1.73 3.40
C THR A 71 -4.94 -1.60 4.40
N ALA A 72 -4.98 -0.58 5.25
CA ALA A 72 -3.97 -0.38 6.30
C ALA A 72 -3.95 -1.56 7.28
N LEU A 73 -5.12 -2.01 7.73
CA LEU A 73 -5.22 -3.15 8.63
C LEU A 73 -4.74 -4.45 7.99
N GLN A 74 -5.07 -4.67 6.70
CA GLN A 74 -4.60 -5.84 5.97
C GLN A 74 -3.05 -5.84 5.86
N GLN A 75 -2.44 -4.68 5.60
CA GLN A 75 -0.98 -4.55 5.57
C GLN A 75 -0.35 -4.84 6.94
N GLU A 76 -0.95 -4.36 8.03
CA GLU A 76 -0.45 -4.63 9.39
C GLU A 76 -0.52 -6.12 9.73
N LEU A 77 -1.62 -6.80 9.40
CA LEU A 77 -1.78 -8.24 9.61
C LEU A 77 -0.75 -9.06 8.80
N VAL A 78 -0.49 -8.67 7.55
CA VAL A 78 0.55 -9.30 6.73
C VAL A 78 1.93 -9.09 7.35
N TRP A 79 2.25 -7.87 7.75
CA TRP A 79 3.53 -7.57 8.39
C TRP A 79 3.75 -8.37 9.69
N LEU A 80 2.73 -8.51 10.54
CA LEU A 80 2.78 -9.35 11.74
C LEU A 80 2.97 -10.83 11.39
N SER A 81 2.28 -11.32 10.35
CA SER A 81 2.42 -12.70 9.88
C SER A 81 3.82 -13.00 9.36
N ASP A 82 4.39 -12.09 8.56
CA ASP A 82 5.75 -12.26 8.01
C ASP A 82 6.79 -12.24 9.13
N ARG A 83 6.63 -11.35 10.11
CA ARG A 83 7.54 -11.24 11.24
C ARG A 83 7.50 -12.47 12.16
N THR A 84 6.31 -12.96 12.49
CA THR A 84 6.13 -14.18 13.29
C THR A 84 6.65 -15.42 12.54
N MET A 85 6.44 -15.51 11.23
CA MET A 85 6.98 -16.58 10.40
C MET A 85 8.51 -16.54 10.31
N ALA A 86 9.10 -15.36 10.12
CA ALA A 86 10.56 -15.19 10.09
C ALA A 86 11.19 -15.65 11.41
N GLN A 87 10.55 -15.33 12.54
CA GLN A 87 11.03 -15.76 13.85
C GLN A 87 10.90 -17.27 14.08
N ALA A 88 9.78 -17.87 13.67
CA ALA A 88 9.62 -19.34 13.72
C ALA A 88 10.65 -20.06 12.84
N LEU A 89 10.96 -19.51 11.66
CA LEU A 89 12.02 -20.02 10.79
C LEU A 89 13.40 -19.87 11.45
N ASP A 90 13.70 -18.71 12.05
CA ASP A 90 14.96 -18.46 12.78
C ASP A 90 15.18 -19.51 13.86
N GLU A 91 14.16 -19.83 14.66
CA GLU A 91 14.24 -20.84 15.70
C GLU A 91 14.50 -22.25 15.14
N MET A 92 13.83 -22.62 14.04
CA MET A 92 14.03 -23.92 13.38
C MET A 92 15.46 -24.10 12.82
N PHE A 93 16.10 -23.02 12.35
CA PHE A 93 17.46 -23.07 11.81
C PHE A 93 18.55 -22.84 12.86
N GLN A 94 18.30 -22.05 13.91
CA GLN A 94 19.25 -21.79 14.99
C GLN A 94 19.25 -22.84 16.11
N GLY A 95 18.27 -23.73 16.19
CA GLY A 95 18.28 -24.87 17.13
C GLY A 95 19.51 -25.80 17.03
N SER A 96 20.36 -25.64 16.01
CA SER A 96 21.66 -26.34 15.85
C SER A 96 22.90 -25.43 15.90
N ALA A 97 22.76 -24.11 16.04
CA ALA A 97 23.88 -23.16 16.05
C ALA A 97 23.92 -22.36 17.36
N ALA A 98 25.11 -22.19 17.93
CA ALA A 98 25.29 -21.46 19.19
C ALA A 98 24.79 -20.01 19.07
N PRO A 99 24.14 -19.44 20.10
CA PRO A 99 23.56 -18.10 20.03
C PRO A 99 24.67 -17.06 19.87
N GLN A 100 24.74 -16.44 18.69
CA GLN A 100 25.70 -15.38 18.37
C GLN A 100 25.13 -13.97 18.55
N ASP A 101 23.79 -13.84 18.69
CA ASP A 101 23.12 -12.56 18.84
C ASP A 101 22.87 -12.22 20.31
N GLY A 102 23.26 -11.00 20.72
CA GLY A 102 23.11 -10.48 22.08
C GLY A 102 21.66 -10.16 22.52
N SER A 103 20.66 -10.66 21.81
CA SER A 103 19.25 -10.61 22.22
C SER A 103 18.92 -11.91 22.95
N SER A 104 18.44 -11.80 24.20
CA SER A 104 18.07 -12.97 24.98
C SER A 104 16.96 -13.74 24.27
N VAL A 105 17.03 -15.07 24.28
CA VAL A 105 15.96 -15.95 23.78
C VAL A 105 14.61 -15.59 24.41
N ALA A 106 14.62 -15.15 25.67
CA ALA A 106 13.44 -14.66 26.37
C ALA A 106 12.84 -13.39 25.72
N ASP A 107 13.67 -12.44 25.29
CA ASP A 107 13.23 -11.20 24.65
C ASP A 107 12.61 -11.48 23.28
N LYS A 108 13.19 -12.43 22.54
CA LYS A 108 12.63 -12.92 21.27
C LYS A 108 11.25 -13.54 21.52
N GLN A 109 11.12 -14.44 22.48
CA GLN A 109 9.85 -15.09 22.80
C GLN A 109 8.77 -14.07 23.21
N GLU A 110 9.10 -13.11 24.08
CA GLU A 110 8.17 -12.05 24.48
C GLU A 110 7.73 -11.18 23.29
N GLN A 111 8.62 -10.92 22.33
CA GLN A 111 8.26 -10.21 21.11
C GLN A 111 7.31 -11.02 20.23
N PHE A 112 7.53 -12.32 20.08
CA PHE A 112 6.64 -13.21 19.34
C PHE A 112 5.23 -13.23 19.96
N ASP A 113 5.15 -13.39 21.28
CA ASP A 113 3.89 -13.42 22.01
C ASP A 113 3.12 -12.10 21.85
N ARG A 114 3.83 -10.95 21.91
CA ARG A 114 3.23 -9.63 21.63
C ARG A 114 2.73 -9.49 20.20
N ASP A 115 3.48 -9.97 19.22
CA ASP A 115 3.09 -9.90 17.81
C ASP A 115 1.86 -10.79 17.53
N MET A 116 1.80 -11.98 18.15
CA MET A 116 0.66 -12.89 18.10
C MET A 116 -0.57 -12.29 18.78
N GLN A 117 -0.42 -11.75 19.98
CA GLN A 117 -1.51 -11.08 20.69
C GLN A 117 -2.06 -9.91 19.87
N ARG A 118 -1.19 -9.07 19.30
CA ARG A 118 -1.62 -7.96 18.47
C ARG A 118 -2.39 -8.43 17.24
N ARG A 119 -1.96 -9.52 16.61
CA ARG A 119 -2.69 -10.12 15.49
C ARG A 119 -4.11 -10.53 15.92
N GLU A 120 -4.25 -11.19 17.06
CA GLU A 120 -5.55 -11.61 17.60
C GLU A 120 -6.47 -10.42 17.89
N GLU A 121 -5.93 -9.31 18.42
CA GLU A 121 -6.69 -8.08 18.68
C GLU A 121 -7.20 -7.40 17.39
N LEU A 122 -6.46 -7.54 16.29
CA LEU A 122 -6.79 -6.94 14.99
C LEU A 122 -7.79 -7.76 14.19
N MET A 123 -7.87 -9.08 14.40
CA MET A 123 -8.78 -9.98 13.67
C MET A 123 -10.26 -9.58 13.76
N PRO A 124 -10.82 -9.25 14.95
CA PRO A 124 -12.20 -8.77 15.06
C PRO A 124 -12.44 -7.46 14.32
N ARG A 125 -11.46 -6.53 14.36
CA ARG A 125 -11.56 -5.25 13.64
C ARG A 125 -11.58 -5.47 12.13
N TYR A 126 -10.79 -6.42 11.65
CA TYR A 126 -10.77 -6.80 10.25
C TYR A 126 -12.11 -7.39 9.78
N ALA A 127 -12.70 -8.27 10.59
CA ALA A 127 -14.02 -8.83 10.31
C ALA A 127 -15.11 -7.75 10.27
N GLU A 128 -15.10 -6.79 11.21
CA GLU A 128 -16.03 -5.66 11.21
C GLU A 128 -15.87 -4.76 9.99
N LEU A 129 -14.63 -4.45 9.58
CA LEU A 129 -14.40 -3.66 8.36
C LEU A 129 -14.92 -4.37 7.12
N ILE A 130 -14.74 -5.69 6.99
CA ILE A 130 -15.33 -6.47 5.90
C ILE A 130 -16.86 -6.39 5.95
N ARG A 131 -17.46 -6.53 7.14
CA ARG A 131 -18.93 -6.44 7.31
C ARG A 131 -19.47 -5.07 6.88
N LEU A 132 -18.82 -3.99 7.32
CA LEU A 132 -19.17 -2.62 6.94
C LEU A 132 -18.94 -2.37 5.45
N LEU A 133 -17.91 -2.98 4.87
CA LEU A 133 -17.63 -2.95 3.44
C LEU A 133 -18.57 -3.85 2.61
N ALA A 134 -19.21 -4.84 3.21
CA ALA A 134 -20.20 -5.68 2.53
C ALA A 134 -21.60 -5.03 2.56
N ALA A 135 -21.90 -4.24 3.59
CA ALA A 135 -23.17 -3.56 3.74
C ALA A 135 -23.42 -2.58 2.57
N SER A 136 -24.53 -2.79 1.86
CA SER A 136 -24.95 -1.93 0.76
C SER A 136 -25.65 -0.68 1.31
N PRO A 137 -25.54 0.50 0.65
CA PRO A 137 -26.15 1.76 1.11
C PRO A 137 -27.67 1.72 1.36
N GLY A 138 -28.39 0.64 1.02
CA GLY A 138 -29.85 0.54 1.10
C GLY A 138 -30.42 -0.35 2.22
N GLU A 139 -29.62 -1.04 3.02
CA GLU A 139 -30.14 -2.05 3.97
C GLU A 139 -30.63 -1.47 5.31
N LYS A 140 -30.63 -0.14 5.49
CA LYS A 140 -31.04 0.51 6.74
C LYS A 140 -32.49 1.01 6.77
N SER A 141 -33.31 0.71 5.75
CA SER A 141 -34.67 1.27 5.63
C SER A 141 -35.70 0.24 5.14
N ALA A 142 -35.90 -0.84 5.88
CA ALA A 142 -37.02 -1.76 5.66
C ALA A 142 -37.50 -2.38 6.97
N ASP A 143 -37.79 -1.54 7.96
CA ASP A 143 -38.58 -1.94 9.14
C ASP A 143 -39.30 -0.70 9.69
N GLU A 144 -40.38 -0.31 8.99
CA GLU A 144 -41.41 0.53 9.57
C GLU A 144 -42.76 -0.15 9.25
N PRO A 145 -43.44 -0.74 10.25
CA PRO A 145 -44.78 -1.26 10.07
C PRO A 145 -45.79 -0.11 10.25
N GLY A 146 -46.48 0.24 9.17
CA GLY A 146 -47.69 1.08 9.17
C GLY A 146 -48.92 0.27 8.83
#